data_AF-A0A9D4M312-F1
#
_entry.id   AF-A0A9D4M312-F1
#
_cell.length_a   1.000
_cell.length_b   1.000
_cell.length_c   1.000
_cell.angle_alpha   90.00
_cell.angle_beta   90.00
_cell.angle_gamma   90.00
#
_symmetry.space_group_name_H-M   'P 1'
#
loop_
_entity.id
_entity.type
_entity.pdbx_description
1 polymer ?
#
loop_
_entity_poly.entity_id
_entity_poly.type
_entity_poly.pdbx_seq_one_letter_code
_entity_poly.pdbx_strand_id
1 'polypeptide(L)'
;MSVYRAARLYRIPESTLCDRTLGLQPVPCSSEPLLRPWPQTLFSVNDEERFVCHVKYMAEISYSYSMSKCVRLATDCAIRKEKEKSF
;
A
#
# COMPACT_ATOMS: atom_id res chain seq x y z
N MET A 1 -10.00 17.67 8.28
CA MET A 1 -8.97 18.22 7.37
C MET A 1 -9.68 18.93 6.22
N SER A 2 -9.32 20.16 5.87
CA SER A 2 -9.94 20.84 4.70
C SER A 2 -9.31 20.35 3.40
N VAL A 3 -10.08 20.38 2.30
CA VAL A 3 -9.63 19.99 0.94
C VAL A 3 -8.39 20.79 0.54
N TYR A 4 -8.37 22.10 0.78
CA TYR A 4 -7.21 22.96 0.59
C TYR A 4 -5.94 22.49 1.33
N ARG A 5 -6.06 22.10 2.60
CA ARG A 5 -4.91 21.60 3.39
C ARG A 5 -4.42 20.27 2.86
N ALA A 6 -5.32 19.37 2.45
CA ALA A 6 -4.97 18.10 1.85
C ALA A 6 -4.29 18.29 0.48
N ALA A 7 -4.82 19.15 -0.37
CA ALA A 7 -4.26 19.47 -1.69
C ALA A 7 -2.80 19.95 -1.59
N ARG A 8 -2.51 20.84 -0.62
CA ARG A 8 -1.14 21.30 -0.33
C ARG A 8 -0.23 20.20 0.20
N LEU A 9 -0.72 19.33 1.08
CA LEU A 9 0.06 18.24 1.67
C LEU A 9 0.44 17.20 0.61
N TYR A 10 -0.50 16.84 -0.25
CA TYR A 10 -0.28 15.82 -1.28
C TYR A 10 0.28 16.38 -2.59
N ARG A 11 0.48 17.71 -2.70
CA ARG A 11 0.92 18.42 -3.92
C ARG A 11 0.05 18.10 -5.14
N ILE A 12 -1.26 18.06 -4.94
CA ILE A 12 -2.25 17.82 -5.99
C ILE A 12 -3.13 19.08 -6.09
N PRO A 13 -3.57 19.50 -7.29
CA PRO A 13 -4.50 20.62 -7.42
C PRO A 13 -5.76 20.40 -6.57
N GLU A 14 -6.25 21.49 -5.96
CA GLU A 14 -7.44 21.45 -5.12
C GLU A 14 -8.67 20.98 -5.90
N SER A 15 -8.79 21.38 -7.18
CA SER A 15 -9.85 20.92 -8.08
C SER A 15 -9.88 19.40 -8.21
N THR A 16 -8.73 18.76 -8.43
CA THR A 16 -8.63 17.30 -8.52
C THR A 16 -9.05 16.60 -7.23
N LEU A 17 -8.79 17.21 -6.08
CA LEU A 17 -9.22 16.66 -4.79
C LEU A 17 -10.74 16.86 -4.59
N CYS A 18 -11.28 18.02 -4.96
CA CYS A 18 -12.72 18.28 -4.99
C CYS A 18 -13.46 17.31 -5.91
N ASP A 19 -12.98 17.10 -7.14
CA ASP A 19 -13.58 16.19 -8.12
C ASP A 19 -13.63 14.75 -7.60
N ARG A 20 -12.61 14.33 -6.85
CA ARG A 20 -12.59 13.03 -6.15
C ARG A 20 -13.57 12.96 -4.99
N THR A 21 -13.71 14.02 -4.20
CA THR A 21 -14.70 14.05 -3.10
C THR A 21 -16.14 14.08 -3.58
N LEU A 22 -16.38 14.64 -4.78
CA LEU A 22 -17.69 14.69 -5.43
C LEU A 22 -18.00 13.43 -6.24
N GLY A 23 -17.07 12.47 -6.32
CA GLY A 23 -17.24 11.24 -7.10
C GLY A 23 -17.18 11.43 -8.62
N LEU A 24 -16.77 12.62 -9.09
CA LEU A 24 -16.63 12.95 -10.52
C LEU A 24 -15.38 12.33 -11.14
N GLN A 25 -14.38 12.02 -10.30
CA GLN A 25 -13.21 11.26 -10.69
C GLN A 25 -13.14 9.99 -9.85
N PRO A 26 -13.01 8.79 -10.46
CA PRO A 26 -12.86 7.56 -9.69
C PRO A 26 -11.63 7.68 -8.80
N VAL A 27 -11.85 7.51 -7.49
CA VAL A 27 -10.76 7.29 -6.55
C VAL A 27 -10.29 5.87 -6.83
N PRO A 28 -9.03 5.66 -7.25
CA PRO A 28 -8.54 4.33 -7.46
C PRO A 28 -8.55 3.59 -6.13
N CYS A 29 -9.53 2.71 -5.97
CA CYS A 29 -9.46 1.67 -4.97
C CYS A 29 -8.26 0.79 -5.34
N SER A 30 -7.46 0.42 -4.35
CA SER A 30 -6.29 -0.45 -4.45
C SER A 30 -6.54 -1.79 -5.20
N SER A 31 -7.79 -2.09 -5.53
CA SER A 31 -8.26 -3.30 -6.20
C SER A 31 -8.31 -3.20 -7.73
N GLU A 32 -8.15 -2.03 -8.35
CA GLU A 32 -8.16 -1.92 -9.83
C GLU A 32 -6.75 -1.67 -10.41
N PRO A 33 -6.35 -2.39 -11.47
CA PRO A 33 -5.08 -2.18 -12.15
C PRO A 33 -5.11 -0.85 -12.91
N LEU A 34 -4.58 0.20 -12.30
CA LEU A 34 -4.44 1.51 -12.93
C LEU A 34 -3.45 1.46 -14.10
N LEU A 35 -3.93 1.84 -15.28
CA LEU A 35 -3.20 1.90 -16.53
C LEU A 35 -2.09 2.98 -16.61
N ARG A 36 -1.78 3.78 -15.55
CA ARG A 36 -0.58 4.66 -15.47
C ARG A 36 -0.18 5.01 -14.01
N PRO A 37 1.00 5.64 -13.80
CA PRO A 37 2.11 5.18 -12.97
C PRO A 37 1.98 5.69 -11.53
N TRP A 38 0.99 5.21 -10.78
CA TRP A 38 1.15 5.23 -9.32
C TRP A 38 2.20 4.17 -8.95
N PRO A 39 3.05 4.37 -7.92
CA PRO A 39 4.03 3.37 -7.53
C PRO A 39 3.32 2.02 -7.41
N GLN A 40 3.68 1.10 -8.30
CA GLN A 40 3.15 -0.25 -8.27
C GLN A 40 3.33 -0.76 -6.85
N THR A 41 2.23 -1.17 -6.22
CA THR A 41 2.32 -1.82 -4.92
C THR A 41 3.22 -3.05 -5.12
N LEU A 42 4.31 -3.13 -4.35
CA LEU A 42 5.27 -4.24 -4.47
C LEU A 42 4.61 -5.58 -4.10
N PHE A 43 3.53 -5.52 -3.32
CA PHE A 43 2.69 -6.65 -2.97
C PHE A 43 1.38 -6.65 -3.77
N SER A 44 1.00 -7.85 -4.21
CA SER A 44 -0.37 -8.18 -4.59
C SER A 44 -1.19 -8.45 -3.32
N VAL A 45 -2.52 -8.34 -3.40
CA VAL A 45 -3.44 -8.64 -2.30
C VAL A 45 -3.18 -10.03 -1.70
N ASN A 46 -2.91 -11.02 -2.55
CA ASN A 46 -2.59 -12.38 -2.10
C ASN A 46 -1.24 -12.48 -1.34
N ASP A 47 -0.28 -11.60 -1.63
CA ASP A 47 0.98 -11.58 -0.88
C ASP A 47 0.80 -10.93 0.49
N GLU A 48 -0.03 -9.88 0.56
CA GLU A 48 -0.39 -9.25 1.83
C GLU A 48 -1.11 -10.24 2.74
N GLU A 49 -2.05 -11.02 2.21
CA GLU A 49 -2.73 -12.08 2.96
C GLU A 49 -1.75 -13.13 3.50
N ARG A 50 -0.79 -13.59 2.70
CA ARG A 50 0.25 -14.53 3.15
C ARG A 50 1.10 -13.94 4.26
N PHE A 51 1.47 -12.66 4.14
CA PHE A 51 2.26 -11.97 5.16
C PHE A 51 1.47 -11.84 6.48
N VAL A 52 0.20 -11.46 6.42
CA VAL A 52 -0.67 -11.36 7.60
C VAL A 52 -0.87 -12.73 8.26
N CYS A 53 -1.11 -13.78 7.48
CA CYS A 53 -1.20 -15.15 7.98
C CYS A 53 0.06 -15.58 8.72
N HIS A 54 1.25 -15.26 8.19
CA HIS A 54 2.53 -15.54 8.86
C HIS A 54 2.66 -14.79 10.19
N VAL A 55 2.37 -13.48 10.19
CA VAL A 55 2.43 -12.67 11.42
C VAL A 55 1.47 -13.19 12.48
N LYS A 56 0.26 -13.58 12.08
CA LYS A 56 -0.75 -14.16 12.97
C LYS A 56 -0.28 -15.48 13.57
N TYR A 57 0.22 -16.40 12.74
CA TYR A 57 0.76 -17.67 13.19
C TYR A 57 1.92 -17.48 14.18
N MET A 58 2.84 -16.57 13.90
CA MET A 58 3.96 -16.25 14.80
C MET A 58 3.48 -15.69 16.14
N ALA A 59 2.41 -14.90 16.16
CA ALA A 59 1.80 -14.44 17.40
C ALA A 59 1.16 -15.59 18.20
N GLU A 60 0.51 -16.55 17.54
CA GLU A 60 -0.09 -17.74 18.19
C GLU A 60 0.95 -18.61 18.89
N ILE A 61 2.15 -18.76 18.31
CA ILE A 61 3.27 -19.48 18.94
C ILE A 61 4.10 -18.63 19.92
N SER A 62 3.56 -17.49 20.38
CA SER A 62 4.21 -16.54 21.30
C SER A 62 5.49 -15.87 20.77
N TYR A 63 5.72 -15.92 19.46
CA TYR A 63 6.80 -15.20 18.76
C TYR A 63 6.27 -13.92 18.08
N SER A 64 5.53 -13.11 18.83
CA SER A 64 4.98 -11.85 18.31
C SER A 64 6.07 -10.91 17.79
N TYR A 65 5.79 -10.20 16.71
CA TYR A 65 6.70 -9.21 16.15
C TYR A 65 6.34 -7.79 16.61
N SER A 66 7.36 -6.97 16.87
CA SER A 66 7.17 -5.54 16.99
C SER A 66 6.85 -4.93 15.62
N MET A 67 6.20 -3.77 15.61
CA MET A 67 5.89 -3.05 14.36
C MET A 67 7.16 -2.79 13.53
N SER A 68 8.27 -2.43 14.18
CA SER A 68 9.58 -2.25 13.52
C SER A 68 10.10 -3.52 12.85
N LYS A 69 9.85 -4.70 13.43
CA LYS A 69 10.24 -5.99 12.87
C LYS A 69 9.33 -6.38 11.71
N CYS A 70 8.02 -6.12 11.80
CA CYS A 70 7.09 -6.29 10.68
C CYS A 70 7.49 -5.46 9.47
N VAL A 71 7.85 -4.18 9.68
CA VAL A 71 8.32 -3.31 8.58
C VAL A 71 9.57 -3.89 7.91
N ARG A 72 10.57 -4.34 8.69
CA ARG A 72 11.78 -4.96 8.13
C ARG A 72 11.46 -6.22 7.33
N LEU A 73 10.61 -7.10 7.85
CA LEU A 73 10.20 -8.32 7.15
C LEU A 73 9.46 -8.02 5.85
N ALA A 74 8.59 -7.01 5.85
CA ALA A 74 7.91 -6.56 4.65
C ALA A 74 8.91 -6.02 3.60
N THR A 75 9.90 -5.22 4.03
CA THR A 75 10.96 -4.73 3.15
C THR A 75 11.78 -5.87 2.56
N ASP A 76 12.18 -6.85 3.37
CA ASP A 76 12.96 -8.02 2.91
C ASP A 76 12.15 -8.85 1.89
N CYS A 77 10.85 -9.05 2.14
CA CYS A 77 9.94 -9.73 1.20
C CYS A 77 9.81 -8.96 -0.12
N ALA A 78 9.71 -7.64 -0.07
CA ALA A 78 9.62 -6.80 -1.26
C ALA A 78 10.90 -6.89 -2.12
N ILE A 79 12.07 -6.80 -1.49
CA ILE A 79 13.37 -6.92 -2.18
C ILE A 79 13.54 -8.29 -2.85
N ARG A 80 13.09 -9.37 -2.20
CA ARG A 80 13.15 -10.72 -2.80
C ARG A 80 12.28 -10.82 -4.06
N LYS A 81 11.09 -10.22 -4.04
CA LYS A 81 10.21 -10.18 -5.20
C LYS A 81 10.77 -9.41 -6.38
N GLU A 82 11.44 -8.27 -6.14
CA GLU A 82 12.09 -7.53 -7.22
C GLU A 82 13.20 -8.35 -7.89
N LYS A 83 13.94 -9.15 -7.12
CA LYS A 83 14.95 -10.07 -7.66
C LYS A 83 14.34 -11.18 -8.50
N GLU A 84 13.21 -11.75 -8.09
CA GLU A 84 12.51 -12.80 -8.85
C GLU A 84 11.94 -12.31 -10.18
N LYS A 85 11.56 -11.03 -10.29
CA LYS A 85 11.10 -10.42 -11.56
C LYS A 85 12.23 -10.11 -12.55
N SER A 86 13.49 -10.17 -12.11
CA SER A 86 14.67 -9.81 -12.91
C SER A 86 15.34 -11.00 -13.61
N PHE A 87 14.74 -12.19 -13.53
CA PHE A 87 15.11 -13.42 -14.23
C PHE A 87 13.98 -13.85 -15.17
#